data_AF-A0A183P2X7-F1
#
_entry.id   AF-A0A183P2X7-F1
#
_cell.length_a   1.000
_cell.length_b   1.000
_cell.length_c   1.000
_cell.angle_alpha   90.00
_cell.angle_beta   90.00
_cell.angle_gamma   90.00
#
_symmetry.space_group_name_H-M   'P 1'
#
loop_
_entity.id
_entity.type
_entity.pdbx_description
1 polymer ?
#
loop_
_entity_poly.entity_id
_entity_poly.type
_entity_poly.pdbx_seq_one_letter_code
_entity_poly.pdbx_strand_id
1 'polypeptide(L)'
;MIVRQYVIQCNVAYITYCPCMGMFCVMVACILIGRLGNQIEQFLGMIAFAIKLNRTLVLPPWNIMSSLQAVSFYSYFNILQNFVPFGNLFNITTLVPVHQFVSLESFMLNEAPVIWPAAKRTDDPKEKWDQLFPSETYPVLAFIGPPSSFPVRPENRVFHRYLEWNSHINLVTENFINRWLNKPVVGVHLRNGEDFSNACSHLKSGLRILFSSAQCHGDFNELPPYKVTEDMCIPSKELVLHTISYGVRLIKAKTIYVSTDNDPMLSLIRRHFTDTTVKRVVWEPNRKPEEDLALLGRIDLAILNCVSTYSAAVKRERDAKNLPSMFFGLTIENQRGLEVLCNSTNKAVNYWWSKLYQK
;
A
#
# COMPACT_ATOMS: atom_id res chain seq x y z
N MET A 1 11.47 -18.59 54.88
CA MET A 1 12.04 -19.15 53.64
C MET A 1 11.45 -18.37 52.48
N ILE A 2 12.14 -17.33 52.02
CA ILE A 2 11.65 -16.44 50.96
C ILE A 2 11.83 -17.18 49.64
N VAL A 3 10.72 -17.58 49.02
CA VAL A 3 10.73 -18.13 47.66
C VAL A 3 11.06 -16.96 46.73
N ARG A 4 12.30 -16.87 46.26
CA ARG A 4 12.65 -16.04 45.10
C ARG A 4 11.87 -16.59 43.91
N GLN A 5 10.76 -15.94 43.56
CA GLN A 5 10.23 -16.02 42.22
C GLN A 5 11.30 -15.44 41.29
N TYR A 6 12.08 -16.32 40.66
CA TYR A 6 12.77 -16.00 39.43
C TYR A 6 11.68 -15.79 38.38
N VAL A 7 11.13 -14.58 38.31
CA VAL A 7 10.49 -14.13 37.08
C VAL A 7 11.63 -14.06 36.08
N ILE A 8 11.70 -15.04 35.18
CA ILE A 8 12.48 -14.90 33.95
C ILE A 8 11.82 -13.73 33.23
N GLN A 9 12.34 -12.54 33.45
CA GLN A 9 11.98 -11.35 32.69
C GLN A 9 12.58 -11.58 31.32
N CYS A 10 11.85 -12.28 30.44
CA CYS A 10 12.12 -12.20 29.02
C CYS A 10 12.19 -10.70 28.71
N ASN A 11 13.33 -10.22 28.21
CA ASN A 11 13.49 -8.81 27.86
C ASN A 11 12.50 -8.44 26.75
N VAL A 12 11.27 -8.08 27.11
CA VAL A 12 10.24 -7.71 26.15
C VAL A 12 10.57 -6.30 25.68
N ALA A 13 10.84 -6.19 24.39
CA ALA A 13 11.38 -5.00 23.78
C ALA A 13 10.51 -4.62 22.58
N TYR A 14 10.17 -3.33 22.45
CA TYR A 14 9.18 -2.85 21.50
C TYR A 14 9.77 -1.80 20.56
N ILE A 15 9.20 -1.72 19.35
CA ILE A 15 9.41 -0.63 18.40
C ILE A 15 8.05 0.00 18.12
N THR A 16 7.98 1.33 18.22
CA THR A 16 6.81 2.12 17.84
C THR A 16 7.24 3.26 16.93
N TYR A 17 6.39 3.66 15.99
CA TYR A 17 6.68 4.75 15.08
C TYR A 17 5.42 5.52 14.71
N CYS A 18 5.59 6.80 14.39
CA CYS A 18 4.51 7.59 13.80
C CYS A 18 4.39 7.24 12.30
N PRO A 19 3.22 6.89 11.76
CA PRO A 19 3.03 6.53 10.35
C PRO A 19 3.16 7.72 9.36
N CYS A 20 3.61 8.88 9.82
CA CYS A 20 3.87 10.05 8.97
C CYS A 20 5.18 9.89 8.21
N MET A 21 5.20 10.27 6.93
CA MET A 21 6.45 10.74 6.32
C MET A 21 6.63 12.22 6.70
N GLY A 22 7.82 12.62 7.12
CA GLY A 22 8.17 14.04 7.25
C GLY A 22 8.72 14.48 8.61
N MET A 23 9.56 15.52 8.54
CA MET A 23 10.39 16.05 9.62
C MET A 23 9.66 17.04 10.55
N PHE A 24 8.40 17.37 10.27
CA PHE A 24 7.61 18.31 11.08
C PHE A 24 6.69 17.56 12.04
N CYS A 25 7.28 16.86 13.00
CA CYS A 25 6.58 16.36 14.19
C CYS A 25 6.81 17.28 15.40
N VAL A 26 7.08 18.57 15.15
CA VAL A 26 7.37 19.58 16.18
C VAL A 26 6.16 20.50 16.32
N MET A 27 5.56 20.49 17.51
CA MET A 27 4.39 21.27 17.98
C MET A 27 3.01 20.85 17.43
N VAL A 28 2.30 20.04 18.23
CA VAL A 28 0.82 19.93 18.37
C VAL A 28 -0.01 19.53 17.13
N ALA A 29 0.53 19.51 15.92
CA ALA A 29 -0.14 18.99 14.74
C ALA A 29 0.85 18.14 13.92
N CYS A 30 0.65 16.83 13.90
CA CYS A 30 1.33 15.95 12.96
C CYS A 30 0.78 16.26 11.56
N ILE A 31 1.49 17.06 10.76
CA ILE A 31 1.12 17.28 9.36
C ILE A 31 1.60 16.04 8.58
N LEU A 32 0.72 15.04 8.53
CA LEU A 32 1.01 13.72 7.98
C LEU A 32 1.26 13.78 6.47
N ILE A 33 2.53 13.72 6.03
CA ILE A 33 2.86 13.55 4.60
C ILE A 33 2.81 12.05 4.31
N GLY A 34 1.85 11.59 3.50
CA GLY A 34 1.73 10.19 3.09
C GLY A 34 0.33 9.59 3.30
N ARG A 35 -0.39 9.35 2.19
CA ARG A 35 -1.68 8.65 2.16
C ARG A 35 -1.48 7.13 2.35
N LEU A 36 -2.56 6.37 2.46
CA LEU A 36 -2.57 4.92 2.75
C LEU A 36 -1.52 4.10 1.96
N GLY A 37 -1.37 4.34 0.64
CA GLY A 37 -0.37 3.66 -0.18
C GLY A 37 1.07 3.83 0.34
N ASN A 38 1.44 5.04 0.78
CA ASN A 38 2.77 5.31 1.33
C ASN A 38 2.96 4.65 2.69
N GLN A 39 1.92 4.68 3.53
CA GLN A 39 1.95 4.05 4.86
C GLN A 39 2.16 2.53 4.72
N ILE A 40 1.50 1.89 3.74
CA ILE A 40 1.70 0.47 3.43
C ILE A 40 3.14 0.20 3.00
N GLU A 41 3.71 0.99 2.07
CA GLU A 41 5.11 0.83 1.61
C GLU A 41 6.10 0.81 2.79
N GLN A 42 5.98 1.78 3.69
CA GLN A 42 6.88 1.90 4.84
C GLN A 42 6.61 0.83 5.90
N PHE A 43 5.35 0.46 6.13
CA PHE A 43 4.99 -0.61 7.06
C PHE A 43 5.68 -1.93 6.68
N LEU A 44 5.76 -2.27 5.39
CA LEU A 44 6.49 -3.46 4.94
C LEU A 44 7.97 -3.40 5.30
N GLY A 45 8.60 -2.23 5.22
CA GLY A 45 9.98 -2.04 5.68
C GLY A 45 10.12 -2.07 7.20
N MET A 46 9.11 -1.62 7.94
CA MET A 46 9.08 -1.69 9.40
C MET A 46 8.98 -3.11 9.93
N ILE A 47 8.28 -4.01 9.23
CA ILE A 47 8.30 -5.45 9.54
C ILE A 47 9.75 -5.97 9.51
N ALA A 48 10.47 -5.69 8.41
CA ALA A 48 11.86 -6.12 8.25
C ALA A 48 12.78 -5.54 9.33
N PHE A 49 12.59 -4.26 9.66
CA PHE A 49 13.36 -3.58 10.71
C PHE A 49 13.12 -4.20 12.09
N ALA A 50 11.86 -4.51 12.43
CA ALA A 50 11.51 -5.12 13.70
C ALA A 50 12.04 -6.55 13.85
N ILE A 51 12.00 -7.33 12.77
CA ILE A 51 12.62 -8.66 12.71
C ILE A 51 14.12 -8.54 12.95
N LYS A 52 14.80 -7.60 12.28
CA LYS A 52 16.24 -7.42 12.38
C LYS A 52 16.71 -7.10 13.80
N LEU A 53 15.95 -6.28 14.54
CA LEU A 53 16.26 -5.92 15.92
C LEU A 53 15.67 -6.90 16.96
N ASN A 54 14.91 -7.91 16.51
CA ASN A 54 14.20 -8.85 17.36
C ASN A 54 13.34 -8.18 18.45
N ARG A 55 12.57 -7.15 18.05
CA ARG A 55 11.68 -6.39 18.95
C ARG A 55 10.24 -6.45 18.45
N THR A 56 9.29 -6.59 19.36
CA THR A 56 7.85 -6.57 19.05
C THR A 56 7.48 -5.26 18.35
N LEU A 57 6.88 -5.35 17.17
CA LEU A 57 6.42 -4.14 16.46
C LEU A 57 5.04 -3.72 16.99
N VAL A 58 4.97 -2.49 17.50
CA VAL A 58 3.70 -1.84 17.83
C VAL A 58 3.06 -1.33 16.54
N LEU A 59 1.90 -1.88 16.19
CA LEU A 59 1.17 -1.56 14.98
C LEU A 59 0.49 -0.19 15.13
N PRO A 60 0.89 0.83 14.36
CA PRO A 60 0.25 2.13 14.45
C PRO A 60 -1.14 2.13 13.80
N PRO A 61 -2.02 3.07 14.17
CA PRO A 61 -3.22 3.34 13.40
C PRO A 61 -2.85 3.86 12.01
N TRP A 62 -3.70 3.58 11.02
CA TRP A 62 -3.64 4.17 9.69
C TRP A 62 -4.16 5.59 9.72
N ASN A 63 -3.52 6.48 8.99
CA ASN A 63 -4.05 7.82 8.76
C ASN A 63 -4.85 7.84 7.44
N ILE A 64 -6.17 7.86 7.55
CA ILE A 64 -7.10 7.95 6.43
C ILE A 64 -7.62 9.38 6.37
N MET A 65 -6.96 10.22 5.59
CA MET A 65 -7.44 11.58 5.34
C MET A 65 -8.66 11.51 4.43
N SER A 66 -9.85 11.79 4.97
CA SER A 66 -11.04 11.98 4.13
C SER A 66 -10.80 13.17 3.20
N SER A 67 -11.13 13.03 1.91
CA SER A 67 -11.07 14.09 0.90
C SER A 67 -11.58 15.41 1.47
N LEU A 68 -10.89 16.51 1.12
CA LEU A 68 -11.18 17.90 1.47
C LEU A 68 -12.63 18.31 1.19
N GLN A 69 -13.61 17.84 1.96
CA GLN A 69 -14.83 18.59 2.16
C GLN A 69 -14.43 19.76 3.06
N ALA A 70 -14.32 20.93 2.41
CA ALA A 70 -14.15 22.27 2.97
C ALA A 70 -13.94 22.25 4.49
N VAL A 71 -12.68 22.11 4.90
CA VAL A 71 -12.28 22.21 6.30
C VAL A 71 -12.49 23.68 6.68
N SER A 72 -13.68 23.99 7.20
CA SER A 72 -13.94 25.25 7.91
C SER A 72 -12.86 25.44 8.96
N PHE A 73 -12.43 26.69 9.15
CA PHE A 73 -11.42 27.12 10.12
C PHE A 73 -11.69 26.57 11.55
N TYR A 74 -12.94 26.18 11.86
CA TYR A 74 -13.36 25.54 13.11
C TYR A 74 -12.94 24.07 13.29
N SER A 75 -12.47 23.39 12.23
CA SER A 75 -12.15 21.95 12.29
C SER A 75 -10.69 21.67 12.67
N TYR A 76 -9.89 22.71 12.95
CA TYR A 76 -8.49 22.61 13.34
C TYR A 76 -8.28 21.76 14.61
N PHE A 77 -9.33 21.56 15.42
CA PHE A 77 -9.30 20.76 16.64
C PHE A 77 -9.78 19.31 16.48
N ASN A 78 -10.27 18.88 15.31
CA ASN A 78 -10.73 17.50 15.06
C ASN A 78 -9.72 16.62 14.30
N ILE A 79 -8.41 16.90 14.45
CA ILE A 79 -7.30 16.12 13.87
C ILE A 79 -7.33 14.63 14.32
N LEU A 80 -8.04 14.32 15.41
CA LEU A 80 -8.22 12.95 15.92
C LEU A 80 -9.11 12.05 15.05
N GLN A 81 -9.87 12.57 14.07
CA GLN A 81 -10.83 11.77 13.30
C GLN A 81 -10.24 10.95 12.14
N ASN A 82 -8.95 11.11 11.82
CA ASN A 82 -8.33 10.41 10.67
C ASN A 82 -7.54 9.16 11.06
N PHE A 83 -7.36 8.86 12.34
CA PHE A 83 -6.62 7.68 12.80
C PHE A 83 -7.53 6.47 12.93
N VAL A 84 -7.32 5.48 12.06
CA VAL A 84 -8.07 4.24 11.99
C VAL A 84 -7.19 3.12 12.58
N PRO A 85 -7.60 2.44 13.66
CA PRO A 85 -6.85 1.31 14.23
C PRO A 85 -6.40 0.30 13.18
N PHE A 86 -5.23 -0.32 13.37
CA PHE A 86 -4.69 -1.27 12.39
C PHE A 86 -5.71 -2.38 12.06
N GLY A 87 -6.35 -2.94 13.11
CA GLY A 87 -7.35 -4.00 13.04
C GLY A 87 -8.63 -3.64 12.28
N ASN A 88 -8.89 -2.35 12.08
CA ASN A 88 -10.07 -1.87 11.34
C ASN A 88 -9.90 -1.99 9.83
N LEU A 89 -8.66 -2.11 9.33
CA LEU A 89 -8.39 -2.38 7.92
C LEU A 89 -7.88 -3.80 7.70
N PHE A 90 -6.92 -4.26 8.50
CA PHE A 90 -6.24 -5.52 8.29
C PHE A 90 -6.37 -6.47 9.47
N ASN A 91 -6.38 -7.77 9.20
CA ASN A 91 -6.38 -8.81 10.20
C ASN A 91 -4.98 -8.92 10.84
N ILE A 92 -4.86 -8.60 12.13
CA ILE A 92 -3.57 -8.67 12.84
C ILE A 92 -3.07 -10.12 12.96
N THR A 93 -3.98 -11.10 13.04
CA THR A 93 -3.61 -12.51 13.28
C THR A 93 -2.80 -13.11 12.14
N THR A 94 -2.91 -12.59 10.92
CA THR A 94 -2.17 -13.08 9.75
C THR A 94 -0.70 -12.66 9.76
N LEU A 95 -0.35 -11.66 10.59
CA LEU A 95 1.03 -11.22 10.80
C LEU A 95 1.78 -12.08 11.83
N VAL A 96 1.06 -12.75 12.75
CA VAL A 96 1.67 -13.53 13.86
C VAL A 96 2.71 -14.57 13.39
N PRO A 97 2.55 -15.27 12.26
CA PRO A 97 3.58 -16.19 11.76
C PRO A 97 4.89 -15.52 11.31
N VAL A 98 4.89 -14.19 11.13
CA VAL A 98 6.04 -13.42 10.61
C VAL A 98 6.95 -12.93 11.73
N HIS A 99 6.36 -12.34 12.76
CA HIS A 99 7.05 -11.71 13.87
C HIS A 99 6.09 -11.42 15.03
N GLN A 100 6.58 -10.88 16.14
CA GLN A 100 5.75 -10.42 17.23
C GLN A 100 5.17 -9.03 16.95
N PHE A 101 3.85 -8.90 17.11
CA PHE A 101 3.11 -7.66 16.91
C PHE A 101 2.14 -7.41 18.06
N VAL A 102 1.93 -6.14 18.39
CA VAL A 102 0.90 -5.69 19.33
C VAL A 102 0.22 -4.45 18.76
N SER A 103 -1.08 -4.28 18.95
CA SER A 103 -1.74 -3.05 18.52
C SER A 103 -1.30 -1.87 19.40
N LEU A 104 -1.25 -0.65 18.84
CA LEU A 104 -0.92 0.55 19.62
C LEU A 104 -1.85 0.71 20.83
N GLU A 105 -3.13 0.40 20.67
CA GLU A 105 -4.13 0.49 21.73
C GLU A 105 -3.79 -0.47 22.88
N SER A 106 -3.52 -1.74 22.57
CA SER A 106 -3.13 -2.73 23.59
C SER A 106 -1.81 -2.36 24.25
N PHE A 107 -0.83 -1.89 23.48
CA PHE A 107 0.45 -1.45 24.02
C PHE A 107 0.29 -0.26 24.97
N MET A 108 -0.45 0.77 24.58
CA MET A 108 -0.64 1.97 25.39
C MET A 108 -1.46 1.70 26.67
N LEU A 109 -2.40 0.76 26.62
CA LEU A 109 -3.24 0.41 27.77
C LEU A 109 -2.53 -0.54 28.75
N ASN A 110 -1.82 -1.55 28.24
CA ASN A 110 -1.35 -2.67 29.05
C ASN A 110 0.15 -2.62 29.34
N GLU A 111 0.97 -2.18 28.39
CA GLU A 111 2.43 -2.27 28.48
C GLU A 111 3.06 -0.93 28.88
N ALA A 112 2.70 0.15 28.17
CA ALA A 112 3.30 1.47 28.31
C ALA A 112 3.27 2.05 29.74
N PRO A 113 2.21 1.88 30.56
CA PRO A 113 2.21 2.40 31.93
C PRO A 113 3.33 1.82 32.81
N VAL A 114 3.77 0.59 32.52
CA VAL A 114 4.79 -0.13 33.30
C VAL A 114 6.18 0.08 32.71
N ILE A 115 6.34 -0.13 31.39
CA ILE A 115 7.66 -0.17 30.75
C ILE A 115 8.08 1.15 30.09
N TRP A 116 7.12 2.04 29.78
CA TRP A 116 7.36 3.31 29.07
C TRP A 116 6.58 4.51 29.67
N PRO A 117 6.79 4.81 30.97
CA PRO A 117 6.17 5.94 31.64
C PRO A 117 6.62 7.27 31.00
N ALA A 118 5.85 8.34 31.20
CA ALA A 118 6.08 9.64 30.56
C ALA A 118 7.53 10.17 30.71
N ALA A 119 8.15 9.96 31.87
CA ALA A 119 9.52 10.38 32.15
C ALA A 119 10.62 9.63 31.37
N LYS A 120 10.29 8.47 30.76
CA LYS A 120 11.22 7.64 29.98
C LYS A 120 11.04 7.77 28.46
N ARG A 121 10.16 8.68 27.99
CA ARG A 121 9.90 8.87 26.56
C ARG A 121 10.96 9.80 25.97
N THR A 122 11.94 9.22 25.29
CA THR A 122 13.07 9.95 24.66
C THR A 122 13.15 9.67 23.17
N ASP A 123 13.42 10.69 22.37
CA ASP A 123 13.68 10.58 20.93
C ASP A 123 15.19 10.77 20.68
N ASP A 124 15.96 9.69 20.49
CA ASP A 124 17.38 9.78 20.08
C ASP A 124 17.70 8.75 18.97
N PRO A 125 17.96 9.19 17.72
CA PRO A 125 18.27 8.29 16.62
C PRO A 125 19.79 8.05 16.50
N LYS A 126 20.26 6.80 16.65
CA LYS A 126 21.67 6.42 16.37
C LYS A 126 21.81 5.09 15.63
N GLU A 127 22.80 5.01 14.74
CA GLU A 127 22.96 3.97 13.72
C GLU A 127 23.50 2.60 14.20
N LYS A 128 23.89 2.44 15.48
CA LYS A 128 24.32 1.14 16.05
C LYS A 128 23.33 0.63 17.09
N TRP A 129 22.17 0.18 16.64
CA TRP A 129 20.99 -0.04 17.48
C TRP A 129 21.19 -1.03 18.63
N ASP A 130 21.72 -2.24 18.38
CA ASP A 130 21.80 -3.28 19.42
C ASP A 130 22.87 -2.99 20.49
N GLN A 131 23.93 -2.26 20.12
CA GLN A 131 24.99 -1.86 21.05
C GLN A 131 24.65 -0.59 21.82
N LEU A 132 23.97 0.36 21.18
CA LEU A 132 23.65 1.65 21.77
C LEU A 132 22.33 1.63 22.54
N PHE A 133 21.40 0.74 22.16
CA PHE A 133 20.06 0.67 22.74
C PHE A 133 19.71 -0.76 23.17
N PRO A 134 20.38 -1.30 24.20
CA PRO A 134 20.03 -2.60 24.78
C PRO A 134 18.60 -2.57 25.34
N SER A 135 17.88 -3.69 25.23
CA SER A 135 16.48 -3.82 25.67
C SER A 135 16.24 -3.49 27.14
N GLU A 136 17.24 -3.72 27.98
CA GLU A 136 17.24 -3.51 29.42
C GLU A 136 17.18 -2.01 29.77
N THR A 137 17.86 -1.17 28.97
CA THR A 137 17.89 0.29 29.16
C THR A 137 16.86 0.99 28.29
N TYR A 138 16.63 0.49 27.08
CA TYR A 138 15.70 1.02 26.09
C TYR A 138 14.67 -0.05 25.73
N PRO A 139 13.68 -0.30 26.60
CA PRO A 139 12.64 -1.30 26.34
C PRO A 139 11.73 -0.90 25.18
N VAL A 140 11.68 0.38 24.83
CA VAL A 140 10.86 0.91 23.73
C VAL A 140 11.70 1.85 22.87
N LEU A 141 11.79 1.54 21.57
CA LEU A 141 12.36 2.44 20.57
C LEU A 141 11.20 3.16 19.86
N ALA A 142 11.08 4.46 20.09
CA ALA A 142 10.04 5.30 19.51
C ALA A 142 10.62 6.19 18.41
N PHE A 143 9.97 6.21 17.23
CA PHE A 143 10.44 6.97 16.08
C PHE A 143 9.39 7.98 15.60
N ILE A 144 9.83 9.20 15.30
CA ILE A 144 9.00 10.27 14.73
C ILE A 144 8.48 9.98 13.31
N GLY A 145 9.04 8.98 12.66
CA GLY A 145 8.65 8.45 11.35
C GLY A 145 9.23 7.03 11.21
N PRO A 146 8.78 6.22 10.25
CA PRO A 146 9.27 4.85 10.13
C PRO A 146 10.75 4.85 9.68
N PRO A 147 11.68 4.22 10.42
CA PRO A 147 13.06 3.97 9.99
C PRO A 147 13.15 2.91 8.88
N SER A 148 12.45 3.14 7.78
CA SER A 148 12.37 2.26 6.62
C SER A 148 12.51 3.04 5.32
N SER A 149 12.89 2.36 4.24
CA SER A 149 12.99 3.00 2.92
C SER A 149 11.62 3.35 2.36
N PHE A 150 11.59 4.35 1.49
CA PHE A 150 10.46 4.61 0.62
C PHE A 150 10.95 4.86 -0.82
N PRO A 151 10.45 4.14 -1.84
CA PRO A 151 9.52 3.00 -1.74
C PRO A 151 10.12 1.81 -0.97
N VAL A 152 9.30 0.80 -0.69
CA VAL A 152 9.75 -0.42 -0.04
C VAL A 152 10.86 -1.09 -0.85
N ARG A 153 11.91 -1.56 -0.15
CA ARG A 153 12.95 -2.36 -0.79
C ARG A 153 12.40 -3.68 -1.36
N PRO A 154 12.98 -4.20 -2.46
CA PRO A 154 12.48 -5.40 -3.13
C PRO A 154 12.35 -6.60 -2.20
N GLU A 155 13.36 -6.85 -1.36
CA GLU A 155 13.41 -7.95 -0.40
C GLU A 155 12.26 -7.93 0.62
N ASN A 156 11.68 -6.75 0.90
CA ASN A 156 10.63 -6.57 1.90
C ASN A 156 9.22 -6.61 1.29
N ARG A 157 9.08 -6.63 -0.05
CA ARG A 157 7.77 -6.71 -0.73
C ARG A 157 7.00 -7.98 -0.37
N VAL A 158 7.73 -9.06 -0.06
CA VAL A 158 7.16 -10.35 0.33
C VAL A 158 6.23 -10.25 1.54
N PHE A 159 6.44 -9.29 2.45
CA PHE A 159 5.60 -9.13 3.64
C PHE A 159 4.17 -8.73 3.32
N HIS A 160 3.89 -8.20 2.13
CA HIS A 160 2.55 -7.81 1.73
C HIS A 160 1.58 -9.01 1.69
N ARG A 161 2.07 -10.24 1.50
CA ARG A 161 1.23 -11.45 1.51
C ARG A 161 0.54 -11.70 2.85
N TYR A 162 1.03 -11.10 3.93
CA TYR A 162 0.47 -11.23 5.27
C TYR A 162 -0.48 -10.08 5.64
N LEU A 163 -0.61 -9.07 4.78
CA LEU A 163 -1.60 -8.00 4.93
C LEU A 163 -2.94 -8.44 4.35
N GLU A 164 -3.72 -9.16 5.16
CA GLU A 164 -5.07 -9.55 4.78
C GLU A 164 -6.09 -8.53 5.28
N TRP A 165 -7.01 -8.11 4.40
CA TRP A 165 -8.15 -7.28 4.78
C TRP A 165 -8.97 -7.95 5.88
N ASN A 166 -9.51 -7.16 6.81
CA ASN A 166 -10.36 -7.69 7.86
C ASN A 166 -11.74 -8.17 7.32
N SER A 167 -12.51 -8.85 8.16
CA SER A 167 -13.81 -9.40 7.79
C SER A 167 -14.80 -8.36 7.27
N HIS A 168 -14.77 -7.14 7.82
CA HIS A 168 -15.65 -6.05 7.40
C HIS A 168 -15.35 -5.60 5.97
N ILE A 169 -14.08 -5.28 5.66
CA ILE A 169 -13.68 -4.87 4.31
C ILE A 169 -13.91 -6.00 3.31
N ASN A 170 -13.60 -7.25 3.67
CA ASN A 170 -13.92 -8.43 2.86
C ASN A 170 -15.42 -8.45 2.49
N LEU A 171 -16.31 -8.34 3.49
CA LEU A 171 -17.76 -8.38 3.28
C LEU A 171 -18.26 -7.23 2.41
N VAL A 172 -17.82 -6.00 2.68
CA VAL A 172 -18.22 -4.82 1.90
C VAL A 172 -17.79 -4.95 0.45
N THR A 173 -16.58 -5.43 0.19
CA THR A 173 -16.11 -5.64 -1.18
C THR A 173 -16.89 -6.74 -1.90
N GLU A 174 -17.12 -7.89 -1.27
CA GLU A 174 -17.85 -8.99 -1.92
C GLU A 174 -19.30 -8.60 -2.23
N ASN A 175 -19.96 -7.88 -1.31
CA ASN A 175 -21.29 -7.34 -1.55
C ASN A 175 -21.31 -6.37 -2.74
N PHE A 176 -20.29 -5.52 -2.87
CA PHE A 176 -20.17 -4.61 -4.00
C PHE A 176 -19.97 -5.36 -5.32
N ILE A 177 -19.07 -6.36 -5.36
CA ILE A 177 -18.82 -7.19 -6.54
C ILE A 177 -20.12 -7.86 -6.99
N ASN A 178 -20.81 -8.55 -6.08
CA ASN A 178 -22.01 -9.32 -6.39
C ASN A 178 -23.18 -8.45 -6.85
N ARG A 179 -23.29 -7.23 -6.32
CA ARG A 179 -24.39 -6.31 -6.65
C ARG A 179 -24.16 -5.55 -7.95
N TRP A 180 -22.92 -5.12 -8.21
CA TRP A 180 -22.66 -4.12 -9.25
C TRP A 180 -21.85 -4.63 -10.44
N LEU A 181 -21.07 -5.70 -10.28
CA LEU A 181 -20.06 -6.08 -11.26
C LEU A 181 -20.39 -7.42 -11.95
N ASN A 182 -20.64 -7.36 -13.26
CA ASN A 182 -20.78 -8.56 -14.07
C ASN A 182 -19.38 -9.05 -14.48
N LYS A 183 -18.98 -10.24 -14.01
CA LYS A 183 -17.70 -10.88 -14.38
C LYS A 183 -17.69 -11.36 -15.85
N PRO A 184 -16.54 -11.32 -16.53
CA PRO A 184 -15.22 -10.82 -16.07
C PRO A 184 -15.14 -9.29 -16.00
N VAL A 185 -14.36 -8.77 -15.06
CA VAL A 185 -14.22 -7.34 -14.74
C VAL A 185 -12.80 -6.85 -15.02
N VAL A 186 -12.68 -5.76 -15.77
CA VAL A 186 -11.46 -4.95 -15.82
C VAL A 186 -11.61 -3.80 -14.86
N GLY A 187 -10.73 -3.67 -13.88
CA GLY A 187 -10.67 -2.51 -13.00
C GLY A 187 -9.50 -1.64 -13.33
N VAL A 188 -9.67 -0.35 -13.13
CA VAL A 188 -8.72 0.67 -13.55
C VAL A 188 -8.47 1.59 -12.37
N HIS A 189 -7.20 1.88 -12.09
CA HIS A 189 -6.81 2.95 -11.19
C HIS A 189 -6.30 4.15 -11.99
N LEU A 190 -7.11 5.21 -12.06
CA LEU A 190 -6.73 6.48 -12.65
C LEU A 190 -6.18 7.38 -11.55
N ARG A 191 -4.89 7.71 -11.63
CA ARG A 191 -4.27 8.70 -10.74
C ARG A 191 -4.06 9.98 -11.54
N ASN A 192 -5.04 10.87 -11.54
CA ASN A 192 -5.11 12.07 -12.37
C ASN A 192 -5.50 13.33 -11.58
N GLY A 193 -5.28 13.33 -10.27
CA GLY A 193 -5.31 14.51 -9.43
C GLY A 193 -4.22 15.53 -9.77
N GLU A 194 -4.48 16.78 -9.41
CA GLU A 194 -3.55 17.91 -9.61
C GLU A 194 -2.24 17.72 -8.81
N ASP A 195 -2.34 17.25 -7.57
CA ASP A 195 -1.20 16.92 -6.70
C ASP A 195 -0.25 15.92 -7.37
N PHE A 196 -0.82 14.91 -8.01
CA PHE A 196 -0.07 13.88 -8.72
C PHE A 196 0.50 14.39 -10.04
N SER A 197 -0.25 15.21 -10.77
CA SER A 197 0.22 15.87 -12.00
C SER A 197 1.45 16.75 -11.72
N ASN A 198 1.43 17.49 -10.61
CA ASN A 198 2.57 18.28 -10.15
C ASN A 198 3.78 17.39 -9.81
N ALA A 199 3.59 16.26 -9.12
CA ALA A 199 4.66 15.31 -8.86
C ALA A 199 5.27 14.74 -10.16
N CYS A 200 4.43 14.40 -11.14
CA CYS A 200 4.86 13.87 -12.44
C CYS A 200 5.59 14.92 -13.30
N SER A 201 5.37 16.22 -13.09
CA SER A 201 6.06 17.28 -13.83
C SER A 201 7.59 17.26 -13.64
N HIS A 202 8.06 16.71 -12.52
CA HIS A 202 9.49 16.56 -12.22
C HIS A 202 10.20 15.46 -13.02
N LEU A 203 9.47 14.63 -13.78
CA LEU A 203 10.09 13.60 -14.63
C LEU A 203 10.96 14.18 -15.76
N LYS A 204 10.70 15.43 -16.15
CA LYS A 204 11.50 16.19 -17.12
C LYS A 204 12.97 16.34 -16.67
N SER A 205 13.24 16.22 -15.38
CA SER A 205 14.59 16.32 -14.79
C SER A 205 15.45 15.06 -14.96
N GLY A 206 15.02 14.04 -15.70
CA GLY A 206 15.87 12.85 -15.93
C GLY A 206 15.70 11.72 -14.91
N LEU A 207 14.71 11.80 -14.01
CA LEU A 207 14.50 10.81 -12.95
C LEU A 207 14.33 9.38 -13.50
N ARG A 208 15.04 8.42 -12.91
CA ARG A 208 14.91 6.99 -13.24
C ARG A 208 13.71 6.34 -12.55
N ILE A 209 13.54 6.66 -11.27
CA ILE A 209 12.48 6.14 -10.41
C ILE A 209 11.81 7.33 -9.73
N LEU A 210 10.49 7.33 -9.76
CA LEU A 210 9.61 8.17 -8.97
C LEU A 210 8.65 7.28 -8.18
N PHE A 211 8.56 7.49 -6.86
CA PHE A 211 7.71 6.70 -5.96
C PHE A 211 7.84 5.18 -6.21
N SER A 212 6.75 4.47 -6.50
CA SER A 212 6.75 3.01 -6.70
C SER A 212 6.94 2.58 -8.15
N SER A 213 7.43 3.44 -9.06
CA SER A 213 7.63 3.13 -10.49
C SER A 213 8.42 1.85 -10.79
N ALA A 214 9.37 1.48 -9.93
CA ALA A 214 10.10 0.22 -10.05
C ALA A 214 9.20 -1.03 -10.12
N GLN A 215 7.96 -0.95 -9.60
CA GLN A 215 6.98 -2.04 -9.64
C GLN A 215 6.62 -2.52 -11.06
N CYS A 216 6.81 -1.67 -12.07
CA CYS A 216 6.35 -1.95 -13.42
C CYS A 216 7.49 -2.09 -14.43
N HIS A 217 8.69 -1.58 -14.11
CA HIS A 217 9.83 -1.57 -15.03
C HIS A 217 11.15 -2.06 -14.43
N GLY A 218 11.10 -2.67 -13.23
CA GLY A 218 12.26 -3.25 -12.56
C GLY A 218 12.97 -2.31 -11.59
N ASP A 219 13.73 -2.89 -10.66
CA ASP A 219 14.50 -2.18 -9.65
C ASP A 219 15.83 -1.61 -10.18
N PHE A 220 16.48 -0.74 -9.39
CA PHE A 220 17.68 0.03 -9.78
C PHE A 220 18.82 -0.76 -10.45
N ASN A 221 18.93 -2.06 -10.16
CA ASN A 221 20.02 -2.92 -10.65
C ASN A 221 19.63 -3.78 -11.87
N GLU A 222 18.43 -3.61 -12.42
CA GLU A 222 17.94 -4.37 -13.56
C GLU A 222 18.31 -3.70 -14.90
N LEU A 223 18.72 -4.52 -15.87
CA LEU A 223 19.08 -4.09 -17.22
C LEU A 223 18.01 -4.53 -18.24
N PRO A 224 17.71 -3.69 -19.25
CA PRO A 224 18.22 -2.33 -19.46
C PRO A 224 17.63 -1.33 -18.45
N PRO A 225 18.26 -0.17 -18.21
CA PRO A 225 17.82 0.81 -17.21
C PRO A 225 16.54 1.49 -17.68
N TYR A 226 15.39 0.85 -17.43
CA TYR A 226 14.10 1.44 -17.75
C TYR A 226 13.89 2.70 -16.92
N LYS A 227 13.55 3.78 -17.61
CA LYS A 227 13.26 5.07 -17.01
C LYS A 227 11.75 5.27 -17.00
N VAL A 228 11.21 5.69 -15.87
CA VAL A 228 9.81 6.13 -15.80
C VAL A 228 9.54 7.24 -16.84
N THR A 229 8.48 7.06 -17.63
CA THR A 229 8.04 8.02 -18.66
C THR A 229 6.86 8.85 -18.18
N GLU A 230 6.57 9.95 -18.87
CA GLU A 230 5.37 10.75 -18.58
C GLU A 230 4.09 9.92 -18.76
N ASP A 231 4.01 9.09 -19.81
CA ASP A 231 2.87 8.19 -20.06
C ASP A 231 2.63 7.15 -18.95
N MET A 232 3.68 6.72 -18.26
CA MET A 232 3.59 5.82 -17.10
C MET A 232 3.10 6.53 -15.84
N CYS A 233 3.26 7.86 -15.79
CA CYS A 233 2.88 8.71 -14.67
C CYS A 233 1.48 9.30 -14.89
N ILE A 234 1.28 10.12 -15.93
CA ILE A 234 0.00 10.71 -16.35
C ILE A 234 -0.28 10.28 -17.79
N PRO A 235 -0.97 9.15 -18.01
CA PRO A 235 -1.30 8.70 -19.36
C PRO A 235 -2.30 9.64 -20.04
N SER A 236 -2.15 9.85 -21.35
CA SER A 236 -3.14 10.58 -22.15
C SER A 236 -4.50 9.87 -22.17
N LYS A 237 -5.56 10.61 -22.50
CA LYS A 237 -6.91 10.04 -22.58
C LYS A 237 -6.99 8.92 -23.61
N GLU A 238 -6.28 9.09 -24.73
CA GLU A 238 -6.18 8.12 -25.81
C GLU A 238 -5.47 6.85 -25.34
N LEU A 239 -4.36 7.00 -24.60
CA LEU A 239 -3.60 5.88 -24.05
C LEU A 239 -4.43 5.12 -22.99
N VAL A 240 -5.18 5.83 -22.15
CA VAL A 240 -6.10 5.23 -21.18
C VAL A 240 -7.12 4.35 -21.90
N LEU A 241 -7.83 4.90 -22.89
CA LEU A 241 -8.83 4.16 -23.66
C LEU A 241 -8.22 2.94 -24.38
N HIS A 242 -7.08 3.12 -25.03
CA HIS A 242 -6.40 2.03 -25.75
C HIS A 242 -6.01 0.88 -24.81
N THR A 243 -5.44 1.20 -23.64
CA THR A 243 -5.02 0.21 -22.65
C THR A 243 -6.22 -0.54 -22.06
N ILE A 244 -7.31 0.18 -21.74
CA ILE A 244 -8.57 -0.44 -21.29
C ILE A 244 -9.13 -1.35 -22.39
N SER A 245 -9.13 -0.90 -23.65
CA SER A 245 -9.62 -1.69 -24.79
C SER A 245 -8.82 -2.96 -25.00
N TYR A 246 -7.51 -2.94 -24.76
CA TYR A 246 -6.69 -4.14 -24.78
C TYR A 246 -7.07 -5.09 -23.62
N GLY A 247 -7.14 -4.61 -22.38
CA GLY A 247 -7.52 -5.42 -21.22
C GLY A 247 -8.93 -6.04 -21.34
N VAL A 248 -9.90 -5.28 -21.86
CA VAL A 248 -11.26 -5.74 -22.12
C VAL A 248 -11.27 -6.88 -23.13
N ARG A 249 -10.50 -6.76 -24.23
CA ARG A 249 -10.38 -7.82 -25.24
C ARG A 249 -9.70 -9.06 -24.68
N LEU A 250 -8.65 -8.89 -23.88
CA LEU A 250 -7.86 -9.98 -23.31
C LEU A 250 -8.72 -10.95 -22.49
N ILE A 251 -9.58 -10.44 -21.61
CA ILE A 251 -10.42 -11.27 -20.74
C ILE A 251 -11.90 -11.32 -21.14
N LYS A 252 -12.26 -10.75 -22.30
CA LYS A 252 -13.65 -10.58 -22.77
C LYS A 252 -14.55 -9.96 -21.69
N ALA A 253 -14.08 -8.86 -21.12
CA ALA A 253 -14.71 -8.24 -19.96
C ALA A 253 -16.15 -7.78 -20.27
N LYS A 254 -17.02 -7.92 -19.26
CA LYS A 254 -18.40 -7.42 -19.28
C LYS A 254 -18.57 -6.14 -18.47
N THR A 255 -17.65 -5.85 -17.55
CA THR A 255 -17.70 -4.65 -16.70
C THR A 255 -16.34 -3.97 -16.67
N ILE A 256 -16.35 -2.64 -16.77
CA ILE A 256 -15.20 -1.80 -16.44
C ILE A 256 -15.48 -1.13 -15.09
N TYR A 257 -14.60 -1.33 -14.12
CA TYR A 257 -14.60 -0.62 -12.85
C TYR A 257 -13.56 0.49 -12.87
N VAL A 258 -13.90 1.69 -12.42
CA VAL A 258 -12.96 2.82 -12.33
C VAL A 258 -12.82 3.22 -10.87
N SER A 259 -11.58 3.19 -10.37
CA SER A 259 -11.14 3.86 -9.15
C SER A 259 -10.29 5.07 -9.56
N THR A 260 -10.52 6.21 -8.93
CA THR A 260 -9.81 7.44 -9.25
C THR A 260 -9.67 8.34 -8.02
N ASP A 261 -8.65 9.18 -8.02
CA ASP A 261 -8.51 10.25 -7.05
C ASP A 261 -9.14 11.57 -7.49
N ASN A 262 -9.53 11.69 -8.78
CA ASN A 262 -10.10 12.91 -9.34
C ASN A 262 -11.11 12.60 -10.46
N ASP A 263 -10.72 12.63 -11.73
CA ASP A 263 -11.64 12.45 -12.87
C ASP A 263 -11.81 10.96 -13.21
N PRO A 264 -13.02 10.38 -13.13
CA PRO A 264 -13.26 8.98 -13.48
C PRO A 264 -13.38 8.74 -14.99
N MET A 265 -13.37 9.79 -15.81
CA MET A 265 -13.46 9.72 -17.28
C MET A 265 -14.68 8.93 -17.81
N LEU A 266 -15.77 8.90 -17.04
CA LEU A 266 -16.92 8.02 -17.30
C LEU A 266 -17.57 8.25 -18.65
N SER A 267 -17.77 9.51 -19.05
CA SER A 267 -18.40 9.87 -20.33
C SER A 267 -17.58 9.34 -21.51
N LEU A 268 -16.26 9.52 -21.45
CA LEU A 268 -15.34 9.08 -22.49
C LEU A 268 -15.29 7.55 -22.58
N ILE A 269 -15.15 6.86 -21.44
CA ILE A 269 -15.11 5.40 -21.39
C ILE A 269 -16.44 4.82 -21.87
N ARG A 270 -17.57 5.29 -21.35
CA ARG A 270 -18.90 4.79 -21.78
C ARG A 270 -19.10 4.95 -23.29
N ARG A 271 -18.78 6.12 -23.84
CA ARG A 271 -18.89 6.36 -25.28
C ARG A 271 -18.00 5.41 -26.08
N HIS A 272 -16.74 5.22 -25.67
CA HIS A 272 -15.79 4.35 -26.37
C HIS A 272 -16.22 2.88 -26.39
N PHE A 273 -16.92 2.40 -25.36
CA PHE A 273 -17.30 0.99 -25.21
C PHE A 273 -18.76 0.67 -25.55
N THR A 274 -19.52 1.60 -26.14
CA THR A 274 -20.97 1.47 -26.41
C THR A 274 -21.30 0.21 -27.23
N ASP A 275 -20.52 -0.09 -28.28
CA ASP A 275 -20.77 -1.20 -29.21
C ASP A 275 -19.86 -2.41 -28.94
N THR A 276 -19.52 -2.66 -27.67
CA THR A 276 -18.58 -3.72 -27.27
C THR A 276 -19.22 -4.75 -26.34
N THR A 277 -18.44 -5.74 -25.87
CA THR A 277 -18.90 -6.73 -24.89
C THR A 277 -19.16 -6.15 -23.50
N VAL A 278 -18.73 -4.91 -23.26
CA VAL A 278 -18.86 -4.22 -21.98
C VAL A 278 -20.32 -3.78 -21.79
N LYS A 279 -20.97 -4.36 -20.79
CA LYS A 279 -22.35 -4.05 -20.42
C LYS A 279 -22.44 -2.87 -19.44
N ARG A 280 -21.40 -2.65 -18.64
CA ARG A 280 -21.41 -1.65 -17.56
C ARG A 280 -20.05 -0.97 -17.38
N VAL A 281 -20.09 0.34 -17.12
CA VAL A 281 -18.94 1.12 -16.63
C VAL A 281 -19.33 1.70 -15.27
N VAL A 282 -18.66 1.24 -14.23
CA VAL A 282 -19.01 1.46 -12.82
C VAL A 282 -17.94 2.31 -12.14
N TRP A 283 -18.39 3.34 -11.42
CA TRP A 283 -17.62 4.17 -10.51
C TRP A 283 -18.56 4.57 -9.38
N GLU A 284 -18.08 4.46 -8.15
CA GLU A 284 -18.86 4.83 -6.96
C GLU A 284 -18.25 6.12 -6.36
N PRO A 285 -18.97 7.25 -6.37
CA PRO A 285 -18.49 8.48 -5.77
C PRO A 285 -18.32 8.34 -4.25
N ASN A 286 -17.29 8.97 -3.69
CA ASN A 286 -16.99 8.97 -2.24
C ASN A 286 -16.74 7.57 -1.64
N ARG A 287 -16.45 6.57 -2.48
CA ARG A 287 -16.00 5.26 -2.00
C ARG A 287 -14.67 5.39 -1.28
N LYS A 288 -14.53 4.70 -0.14
CA LYS A 288 -13.32 4.82 0.68
C LYS A 288 -12.10 4.22 -0.04
N PRO A 289 -10.91 4.82 0.08
CA PRO A 289 -9.70 4.33 -0.61
C PRO A 289 -9.36 2.88 -0.31
N GLU A 290 -9.54 2.42 0.93
CA GLU A 290 -9.32 1.03 1.33
C GLU A 290 -10.30 0.04 0.65
N GLU A 291 -11.54 0.45 0.41
CA GLU A 291 -12.53 -0.39 -0.26
C GLU A 291 -12.23 -0.56 -1.75
N ASP A 292 -11.67 0.48 -2.39
CA ASP A 292 -11.18 0.44 -3.75
C ASP A 292 -9.91 -0.41 -3.90
N LEU A 293 -8.97 -0.32 -2.96
CA LEU A 293 -7.79 -1.19 -2.93
C LEU A 293 -8.22 -2.65 -2.88
N ALA A 294 -9.08 -2.97 -1.91
CA ALA A 294 -9.57 -4.32 -1.70
C ALA A 294 -10.37 -4.85 -2.89
N LEU A 295 -11.11 -3.98 -3.60
CA LEU A 295 -11.82 -4.34 -4.82
C LEU A 295 -10.87 -4.63 -5.97
N LEU A 296 -9.94 -3.71 -6.26
CA LEU A 296 -8.94 -3.89 -7.31
C LEU A 296 -8.04 -5.11 -7.04
N GLY A 297 -7.82 -5.48 -5.78
CA GLY A 297 -7.10 -6.68 -5.36
C GLY A 297 -7.82 -8.00 -5.69
N ARG A 298 -9.14 -8.00 -5.94
CA ARG A 298 -9.96 -9.23 -6.11
C ARG A 298 -10.56 -9.43 -7.51
N ILE A 299 -10.69 -8.38 -8.30
CA ILE A 299 -11.28 -8.45 -9.67
C ILE A 299 -10.39 -9.21 -10.68
N ASP A 300 -10.96 -9.57 -11.82
CA ASP A 300 -10.32 -10.45 -12.80
C ASP A 300 -9.02 -9.85 -13.40
N LEU A 301 -9.03 -8.60 -13.85
CA LEU A 301 -7.85 -7.89 -14.36
C LEU A 301 -7.80 -6.46 -13.80
N ALA A 302 -6.64 -6.03 -13.31
CA ALA A 302 -6.42 -4.65 -12.86
C ALA A 302 -5.43 -3.92 -13.79
N ILE A 303 -5.79 -2.72 -14.24
CA ILE A 303 -4.92 -1.79 -14.96
C ILE A 303 -4.54 -0.66 -14.01
N LEU A 304 -3.26 -0.54 -13.72
CA LEU A 304 -2.73 0.23 -12.62
C LEU A 304 -1.85 1.39 -13.11
N ASN A 305 -1.63 2.36 -12.22
CA ASN A 305 -0.68 3.44 -12.46
C ASN A 305 0.71 3.02 -11.94
N CYS A 306 1.74 3.08 -12.79
CA CYS A 306 3.05 2.56 -12.44
C CYS A 306 3.72 3.34 -11.29
N VAL A 307 3.54 4.65 -11.25
CA VAL A 307 4.21 5.51 -10.26
C VAL A 307 3.51 5.47 -8.90
N SER A 308 2.21 5.22 -8.88
CA SER A 308 1.40 5.28 -7.67
C SER A 308 1.70 4.16 -6.65
N THR A 309 1.97 4.55 -5.40
CA THR A 309 2.09 3.65 -4.23
C THR A 309 0.77 2.97 -3.90
N TYR A 310 -0.36 3.61 -4.21
CA TYR A 310 -1.70 3.03 -4.08
C TYR A 310 -1.86 1.83 -5.03
N SER A 311 -1.47 2.00 -6.30
CA SER A 311 -1.39 0.89 -7.26
C SER A 311 -0.39 -0.19 -6.83
N ALA A 312 0.72 0.19 -6.19
CA ALA A 312 1.71 -0.77 -5.72
C ALA A 312 1.18 -1.70 -4.63
N ALA A 313 0.31 -1.20 -3.75
CA ALA A 313 -0.40 -2.04 -2.79
C ALA A 313 -1.27 -3.08 -3.51
N VAL A 314 -2.10 -2.65 -4.46
CA VAL A 314 -2.93 -3.57 -5.27
C VAL A 314 -2.07 -4.59 -6.01
N LYS A 315 -1.00 -4.15 -6.68
CA LYS A 315 -0.11 -5.02 -7.45
C LYS A 315 0.45 -6.13 -6.59
N ARG A 316 0.97 -5.79 -5.40
CA ARG A 316 1.54 -6.79 -4.47
C ARG A 316 0.50 -7.77 -3.93
N GLU A 317 -0.71 -7.29 -3.59
CA GLU A 317 -1.81 -8.16 -3.17
C GLU A 317 -2.15 -9.16 -4.29
N ARG A 318 -2.26 -8.66 -5.53
CA ARG A 318 -2.55 -9.48 -6.71
C ARG A 318 -1.43 -10.46 -7.01
N ASP A 319 -0.18 -10.04 -6.91
CA ASP A 319 0.99 -10.90 -7.10
C ASP A 319 1.03 -12.06 -6.09
N ALA A 320 0.70 -11.79 -4.83
CA ALA A 320 0.59 -12.83 -3.80
C ALA A 320 -0.54 -13.83 -4.08
N LYS A 321 -1.58 -13.41 -4.80
CA LYS A 321 -2.75 -14.22 -5.19
C LYS A 321 -2.66 -14.77 -6.61
N ASN A 322 -1.55 -14.55 -7.32
CA ASN A 322 -1.38 -14.90 -8.74
C ASN A 322 -2.46 -14.33 -9.67
N LEU A 323 -2.90 -13.09 -9.42
CA LEU A 323 -3.89 -12.39 -10.24
C LEU A 323 -3.22 -11.44 -11.25
N PRO A 324 -3.71 -11.35 -12.49
CA PRO A 324 -3.04 -10.59 -13.55
C PRO A 324 -3.19 -9.08 -13.34
N SER A 325 -2.13 -8.33 -13.62
CA SER A 325 -2.12 -6.86 -13.51
C SER A 325 -1.37 -6.22 -14.67
N MET A 326 -1.92 -5.15 -15.22
CA MET A 326 -1.35 -4.31 -16.27
C MET A 326 -1.00 -2.93 -15.74
N PHE A 327 -0.22 -2.17 -16.50
CA PHE A 327 0.06 -0.76 -16.21
C PHE A 327 -0.18 0.13 -17.43
N PHE A 328 -0.56 1.38 -17.20
CA PHE A 328 -0.54 2.40 -18.24
C PHE A 328 0.89 2.76 -18.67
N GLY A 329 1.05 3.12 -19.94
CA GLY A 329 2.33 3.60 -20.49
C GLY A 329 3.40 2.53 -20.75
N LEU A 330 3.12 1.25 -20.47
CA LEU A 330 3.99 0.14 -20.88
C LEU A 330 3.55 -0.42 -22.23
N THR A 331 4.52 -0.75 -23.10
CA THR A 331 4.23 -1.39 -24.39
C THR A 331 3.64 -2.79 -24.21
N ILE A 332 2.87 -3.27 -25.20
CA ILE A 332 2.30 -4.62 -25.20
C ILE A 332 3.39 -5.68 -25.06
N GLU A 333 4.58 -5.43 -25.61
CA GLU A 333 5.74 -6.32 -25.49
C GLU A 333 6.29 -6.40 -24.06
N ASN A 334 6.29 -5.28 -23.34
CA ASN A 334 6.63 -5.23 -21.91
C ASN A 334 5.54 -5.87 -21.04
N GLN A 335 4.35 -6.12 -21.61
CA GLN A 335 3.21 -6.75 -20.96
C GLN A 335 3.01 -8.23 -21.37
N ARG A 336 3.85 -8.79 -22.27
CA ARG A 336 3.70 -10.16 -22.84
C ARG A 336 3.61 -11.30 -21.81
N GLY A 337 4.11 -11.10 -20.59
CA GLY A 337 3.92 -12.08 -19.50
C GLY A 337 2.45 -12.30 -19.11
N LEU A 338 1.56 -11.37 -19.44
CA LEU A 338 0.13 -11.43 -19.11
C LEU A 338 -0.67 -12.36 -20.03
N GLU A 339 -0.32 -12.44 -21.31
CA GLU A 339 -0.98 -13.37 -22.25
C GLU A 339 -0.73 -14.84 -21.86
N VAL A 340 0.45 -15.13 -21.29
CA VAL A 340 0.79 -16.47 -20.77
C VAL A 340 0.01 -16.78 -19.49
N LEU A 341 -0.10 -15.82 -18.56
CA LEU A 341 -0.85 -15.98 -17.30
C LEU A 341 -2.37 -16.09 -17.51
N CYS A 342 -2.94 -15.31 -18.44
CA CYS A 342 -4.37 -15.34 -18.73
C CYS A 342 -4.80 -16.59 -19.53
N ASN A 343 -3.89 -17.20 -20.32
CA ASN A 343 -4.18 -18.41 -21.09
C ASN A 343 -3.81 -19.71 -20.36
N SER A 344 -2.95 -19.68 -19.33
CA SER A 344 -2.63 -20.88 -18.56
C SER A 344 -3.70 -21.14 -17.48
N THR A 345 -4.81 -21.76 -17.87
CA THR A 345 -5.80 -22.25 -16.89
C THR A 345 -5.33 -23.45 -16.07
N ASN A 346 -4.12 -23.96 -16.28
CA ASN A 346 -3.48 -24.95 -15.42
C ASN A 346 -1.96 -24.92 -15.64
N LYS A 347 -1.18 -24.68 -14.57
CA LYS A 347 0.30 -24.75 -14.50
C LYS A 347 1.14 -23.64 -15.18
N ALA A 348 0.93 -22.36 -14.87
CA ALA A 348 2.03 -21.38 -14.95
C ALA A 348 2.41 -20.90 -13.55
N VAL A 349 3.37 -21.62 -12.96
CA VAL A 349 4.11 -21.19 -11.78
C VAL A 349 4.90 -19.92 -12.14
N ASN A 350 4.62 -18.83 -11.43
CA ASN A 350 5.58 -17.77 -11.05
C ASN A 350 6.55 -17.25 -12.14
N TYR A 351 6.08 -16.79 -13.31
CA TYR A 351 7.00 -16.18 -14.28
C TYR A 351 7.49 -14.77 -13.91
N TRP A 352 6.78 -14.04 -13.03
CA TRP A 352 7.24 -12.74 -12.51
C TRP A 352 7.92 -12.84 -11.13
N TRP A 353 7.61 -13.87 -10.35
CA TRP A 353 8.28 -14.13 -9.06
C TRP A 353 9.62 -14.86 -9.22
N SER A 354 9.80 -15.73 -10.22
CA SER A 354 11.01 -16.57 -10.30
C SER A 354 12.27 -15.83 -10.72
N LYS A 355 12.16 -14.69 -11.43
CA LYS A 355 13.34 -13.89 -11.82
C LYS A 355 13.85 -12.94 -10.75
N LEU A 356 13.01 -12.53 -9.80
CA LEU A 356 13.36 -11.51 -8.80
C LEU A 356 13.80 -12.07 -7.44
N TYR A 357 13.54 -13.36 -7.16
CA TYR A 357 13.77 -13.94 -5.83
C TYR A 357 14.55 -15.27 -5.85
N GLN A 358 15.26 -15.59 -6.92
CA GLN A 358 16.31 -16.60 -6.89
C GLN A 358 17.66 -15.95 -6.58
N LYS A 359 17.93 -15.77 -5.28
CA LYS A 359 19.26 -15.92 -4.69
C LYS A 359 19.16 -16.18 -3.20
#